data_AF-A0A7S4ILK8-F1
#
_entry.id   AF-A0A7S4ILK8-F1
#
_cell.length_a   1.000
_cell.length_b   1.000
_cell.length_c   1.000
_cell.angle_alpha   90.00
_cell.angle_beta   90.00
_cell.angle_gamma   90.00
#
_symmetry.space_group_name_H-M   'P 1'
#
loop_
_entity.id
_entity.type
_entity.pdbx_description
1 polymer ?
#
loop_
_entity_poly.entity_id
_entity_poly.type
_entity_poly.pdbx_seq_one_letter_code
_entity_poly.pdbx_strand_id
1 'polypeptide(L)'
;TGPPQRGGEWDCCCPSPSPSPGYHFDPRCSSRGRRVEKMITHTLRKGREDIFGLVSASFLGALLASALWFYADRKKDGKRRPTVHELLAARGVKTSREEADSEEKRKMVSGSLYRASDDQLVRDRSFAHRAARIYNCTFGGTSREDEDARSTILRLLLSRASDNYPPLIEPPFQCDYGYNISLGERFYANFGCVLLDCNKITIGDDVMLGPNVQLYTAGHPVDSSVRNFKPSGQELEYAYPIKIGNSVWIGGGAIILPGVTIGSNVVVAAGAVVTKDVPNDCMVAGVPARVIKQLGQAETSRE
;
A
#
# COMPACT_ATOMS: atom_id res chain seq x y z
N THR A 1 23.02 25.82 41.63
CA THR A 1 21.85 25.80 40.72
C THR A 1 22.33 25.50 39.31
N GLY A 2 22.15 24.26 38.87
CA GLY A 2 22.40 23.78 37.52
C GLY A 2 21.63 22.46 37.35
N PRO A 3 20.97 22.21 36.21
CA PRO A 3 20.04 21.08 36.10
C PRO A 3 20.80 19.76 35.98
N PRO A 4 20.28 18.64 36.52
CA PRO A 4 20.94 17.35 36.44
C PRO A 4 20.83 16.77 35.02
N GLN A 5 21.97 16.38 34.44
CA GLN A 5 22.04 15.56 33.25
C GLN A 5 21.43 14.18 33.55
N ARG A 6 20.31 13.84 32.90
CA ARG A 6 19.83 12.46 32.82
C ARG A 6 20.39 11.83 31.56
N GLY A 7 21.43 11.01 31.72
CA GLY A 7 21.80 10.00 30.74
C GLY A 7 20.65 8.99 30.65
N GLY A 8 19.94 8.99 29.53
CA GLY A 8 19.05 7.91 29.15
C GLY A 8 19.81 6.98 28.24
N GLU A 9 20.53 6.01 28.81
CA GLU A 9 20.94 4.81 28.09
C GLU A 9 19.66 4.13 27.57
N TRP A 10 19.46 4.18 26.26
CA TRP A 10 18.54 3.26 25.60
C TRP A 10 19.28 1.92 25.50
N ASP A 11 19.19 1.12 26.55
CA ASP A 11 19.60 -0.28 26.51
C ASP A 11 18.74 -1.02 25.50
N CYS A 12 19.26 -1.13 24.28
CA CYS A 12 18.85 -2.12 23.30
C CYS A 12 19.14 -3.51 23.88
N CYS A 13 18.19 -4.10 24.60
CA CYS A 13 18.23 -5.52 24.92
C CYS A 13 18.01 -6.34 23.64
N CYS A 14 19.07 -6.51 22.85
CA CYS A 14 19.18 -7.65 21.94
C CYS A 14 19.18 -8.93 22.78
N PRO A 15 18.36 -9.96 22.48
CA PRO A 15 18.54 -11.25 23.11
C PRO A 15 19.81 -11.90 22.53
N SER A 16 20.82 -12.10 23.37
CA SER A 16 21.93 -13.00 23.07
C SER A 16 21.41 -14.43 22.85
N PRO A 17 21.96 -15.21 21.90
CA PRO A 17 21.46 -16.53 21.58
C PRO A 17 21.83 -17.51 22.70
N SER A 18 20.86 -17.94 23.51
CA SER A 18 21.00 -19.11 24.38
C SER A 18 20.42 -20.36 23.68
N PRO A 19 21.10 -21.52 23.73
CA PRO A 19 20.65 -22.72 23.04
C PRO A 19 19.72 -23.55 23.94
N SER A 20 18.41 -23.25 23.94
CA SER A 20 17.40 -24.20 24.43
C SER A 20 15.97 -23.77 24.02
N PRO A 21 15.11 -24.70 23.54
CA PRO A 21 13.77 -24.37 23.06
C PRO A 21 12.78 -24.36 24.23
N GLY A 22 12.46 -23.17 24.73
CA GLY A 22 11.40 -22.98 25.73
C GLY A 22 10.81 -21.58 25.62
N TYR A 23 9.65 -21.45 24.98
CA TYR A 23 8.91 -20.19 24.94
C TYR A 23 8.30 -19.92 26.33
N HIS A 24 8.89 -19.00 27.10
CA HIS A 24 8.23 -18.42 28.27
C HIS A 24 7.57 -17.10 27.88
N PHE A 25 6.25 -17.02 28.08
CA PHE A 25 5.45 -15.81 27.87
C PHE A 25 5.77 -14.78 28.97
N ASP A 26 6.31 -13.60 28.65
CA ASP A 26 6.56 -12.52 29.63
C ASP A 26 5.23 -11.84 30.03
N PRO A 27 4.79 -11.95 31.30
CA PRO A 27 3.55 -11.33 31.78
C PRO A 27 3.54 -9.80 31.66
N ARG A 28 4.70 -9.14 31.55
CA ARG A 28 4.83 -7.68 31.38
C ARG A 28 4.37 -7.20 29.99
N CYS A 29 4.32 -8.09 29.00
CA CYS A 29 3.72 -7.77 27.70
C CYS A 29 2.19 -7.58 27.82
N SER A 30 1.55 -8.36 28.69
CA SER A 30 0.09 -8.27 28.97
C SER A 30 -0.32 -7.00 29.73
N SER A 31 0.58 -6.42 30.55
CA SER A 31 0.30 -5.19 31.30
C SER A 31 0.52 -3.94 30.45
N ARG A 32 1.45 -3.99 29.48
CA ARG A 32 1.62 -2.96 28.44
C ARG A 32 0.45 -2.95 27.44
N GLY A 33 -0.03 -4.10 26.99
CA GLY A 33 -1.21 -4.21 26.13
C GLY A 33 -2.48 -3.62 26.76
N ARG A 34 -2.74 -3.90 28.05
CA ARG A 34 -3.85 -3.31 28.80
C ARG A 34 -3.71 -1.81 29.06
N ARG A 35 -2.47 -1.29 29.13
CA ARG A 35 -2.20 0.16 29.20
C ARG A 35 -2.51 0.84 27.86
N VAL A 36 -2.14 0.21 26.75
CA VAL A 36 -2.44 0.68 25.40
C VAL A 36 -3.94 0.67 25.14
N GLU A 37 -4.64 -0.39 25.55
CA GLU A 37 -6.11 -0.50 25.46
C GLU A 37 -6.83 0.60 26.25
N LYS A 38 -6.41 0.86 27.51
CA LYS A 38 -6.97 1.96 28.31
C LYS A 38 -6.65 3.34 27.71
N MET A 39 -5.47 3.50 27.11
CA MET A 39 -5.07 4.74 26.44
C MET A 39 -5.92 4.99 25.18
N ILE A 40 -6.13 3.95 24.36
CA ILE A 40 -7.02 4.00 23.18
C ILE A 40 -8.45 4.32 23.59
N THR A 41 -8.97 3.64 24.61
CA THR A 41 -10.36 3.82 25.09
C THR A 41 -10.55 5.22 25.69
N HIS A 42 -9.53 5.77 26.35
CA HIS A 42 -9.56 7.13 26.89
C HIS A 42 -9.50 8.20 25.79
N THR A 43 -8.66 8.00 24.76
CA THR A 43 -8.56 8.89 23.60
C THR A 43 -9.81 8.84 22.73
N LEU A 44 -10.39 7.65 22.51
CA LEU A 44 -11.67 7.46 21.80
C LEU A 44 -12.88 8.03 22.58
N ARG A 45 -12.88 8.00 23.92
CA ARG A 45 -13.95 8.63 24.72
C ARG A 45 -13.88 10.15 24.75
N LYS A 46 -12.70 10.74 24.54
CA LYS A 46 -12.50 12.21 24.58
C LYS A 46 -12.52 12.87 23.20
N GLY A 47 -12.25 12.14 22.13
CA GLY A 47 -12.31 12.64 20.76
C GLY A 47 -13.62 12.26 20.09
N ARG A 48 -14.55 13.22 19.99
CA ARG A 48 -15.61 13.15 18.98
C ARG A 48 -14.96 13.36 17.61
N GLU A 49 -15.16 12.33 16.80
CA GLU A 49 -15.25 12.34 15.34
C GLU A 49 -13.95 12.52 14.56
N ASP A 50 -13.70 11.54 13.69
CA ASP A 50 -12.75 11.52 12.58
C ASP A 50 -11.33 10.96 12.85
N ILE A 51 -11.03 9.82 12.21
CA ILE A 51 -9.67 9.25 12.12
C ILE A 51 -8.73 10.24 11.42
N PHE A 52 -9.23 11.03 10.46
CA PHE A 52 -8.41 11.89 9.63
C PHE A 52 -7.86 13.13 10.37
N GLY A 53 -8.50 13.55 11.46
CA GLY A 53 -8.11 14.73 12.25
C GLY A 53 -7.05 14.49 13.35
N LEU A 54 -6.80 13.24 13.77
CA LEU A 54 -6.06 12.96 15.03
C LEU A 54 -5.00 11.86 14.94
N VAL A 55 -4.37 11.69 13.77
CA VAL A 55 -3.29 10.70 13.61
C VAL A 55 -1.93 11.26 14.05
N SER A 56 -1.74 11.38 15.35
CA SER A 56 -0.37 11.26 15.90
C SER A 56 0.10 9.81 15.69
N ALA A 57 1.41 9.58 15.52
CA ALA A 57 2.00 8.23 15.36
C ALA A 57 1.54 7.23 16.44
N SER A 58 1.18 7.74 17.62
CA SER A 58 0.64 6.98 18.74
C SER A 58 -0.75 6.37 18.48
N PHE A 59 -1.61 7.00 17.66
CA PHE A 59 -2.98 6.52 17.44
C PHE A 59 -3.04 5.38 16.40
N LEU A 60 -2.33 5.51 15.29
CA LEU A 60 -2.21 4.44 14.29
C LEU A 60 -1.44 3.24 14.84
N GLY A 61 -0.38 3.48 15.63
CA GLY A 61 0.32 2.43 16.36
C GLY A 61 -0.57 1.70 17.36
N ALA A 62 -1.50 2.40 18.01
CA ALA A 62 -2.44 1.80 18.96
C ALA A 62 -3.61 1.07 18.28
N LEU A 63 -4.06 1.55 17.11
CA LEU A 63 -5.03 0.87 16.25
C LEU A 63 -4.46 -0.44 15.70
N LEU A 64 -3.22 -0.39 15.21
CA LEU A 64 -2.47 -1.56 14.73
C LEU A 64 -2.16 -2.50 15.89
N ALA A 65 -1.72 -2.01 17.04
CA ALA A 65 -1.51 -2.85 18.23
C ALA A 65 -2.81 -3.52 18.70
N SER A 66 -3.95 -2.83 18.59
CA SER A 66 -5.26 -3.44 18.88
C SER A 66 -5.66 -4.48 17.85
N ALA A 67 -5.47 -4.21 16.56
CA ALA A 67 -5.75 -5.17 15.49
C ALA A 67 -4.86 -6.40 15.60
N LEU A 68 -3.55 -6.21 15.82
CA LEU A 68 -2.55 -7.24 16.06
C LEU A 68 -2.85 -8.05 17.33
N TRP A 69 -3.21 -7.41 18.44
CA TRP A 69 -3.59 -8.10 19.68
C TRP A 69 -4.85 -8.95 19.49
N PHE A 70 -5.86 -8.42 18.79
CA PHE A 70 -7.08 -9.17 18.48
C PHE A 70 -6.83 -10.36 17.54
N TYR A 71 -5.83 -10.24 16.66
CA TYR A 71 -5.46 -11.26 15.71
C TYR A 71 -4.63 -12.38 16.35
N ALA A 72 -3.71 -12.03 17.27
CA ALA A 72 -2.88 -12.98 18.02
C ALA A 72 -3.67 -13.87 19.00
N ASP A 73 -4.84 -13.42 19.49
CA ASP A 73 -5.58 -14.09 20.58
C ASP A 73 -6.54 -15.23 20.12
N ARG A 74 -6.80 -15.42 18.82
CA ARG A 74 -7.99 -16.20 18.36
C ARG A 74 -7.73 -17.45 17.54
N LYS A 75 -6.66 -18.21 17.83
CA LYS A 75 -6.49 -19.57 17.29
C LYS A 75 -7.41 -20.65 17.88
N LYS A 76 -8.55 -20.30 18.50
CA LYS A 76 -9.41 -21.28 19.20
C LYS A 76 -10.72 -21.71 18.53
N ASP A 77 -11.41 -20.87 17.74
CA ASP A 77 -12.86 -21.10 17.57
C ASP A 77 -13.41 -21.29 16.14
N GLY A 78 -12.58 -21.40 15.09
CA GLY A 78 -13.07 -21.81 13.75
C GLY A 78 -14.12 -20.90 13.08
N LYS A 79 -14.34 -19.68 13.60
CA LYS A 79 -15.34 -18.72 13.09
C LYS A 79 -14.75 -17.80 12.02
N ARG A 80 -15.61 -17.33 11.09
CA ARG A 80 -15.29 -16.34 10.05
C ARG A 80 -14.60 -15.12 10.69
N ARG A 81 -13.43 -14.74 10.16
CA ARG A 81 -12.66 -13.59 10.64
C ARG A 81 -13.46 -12.30 10.36
N PRO A 82 -13.71 -11.45 11.37
CA PRO A 82 -14.26 -10.14 11.10
C PRO A 82 -13.21 -9.29 10.38
N THR A 83 -13.63 -8.50 9.39
CA THR A 83 -12.72 -7.61 8.65
C THR A 83 -12.23 -6.48 9.57
N VAL A 84 -11.12 -5.83 9.20
CA VAL A 84 -10.64 -4.64 9.93
C VAL A 84 -11.73 -3.55 9.96
N HIS A 85 -12.51 -3.41 8.89
CA HIS A 85 -13.65 -2.51 8.84
C HIS A 85 -14.73 -2.84 9.87
N GLU A 86 -15.08 -4.11 10.06
CA GLU A 86 -16.05 -4.56 11.06
C GLU A 86 -15.53 -4.31 12.49
N LEU A 87 -14.22 -4.49 12.74
CA LEU A 87 -13.60 -4.22 14.03
C LEU A 87 -13.57 -2.72 14.37
N LEU A 88 -13.27 -1.88 13.37
CA LEU A 88 -13.29 -0.44 13.53
C LEU A 88 -14.71 0.09 13.73
N ALA A 89 -15.68 -0.38 12.93
CA ALA A 89 -17.09 -0.05 13.11
C ALA A 89 -17.61 -0.42 14.50
N ALA A 90 -17.26 -1.61 15.02
CA ALA A 90 -17.61 -2.05 16.37
C ALA A 90 -17.03 -1.15 17.49
N ARG A 91 -15.96 -0.40 17.20
CA ARG A 91 -15.36 0.58 18.12
C ARG A 91 -15.88 2.01 17.90
N GLY A 92 -16.95 2.18 17.13
CA GLY A 92 -17.52 3.49 16.79
C GLY A 92 -16.64 4.30 15.85
N VAL A 93 -15.63 3.68 15.24
CA VAL A 93 -14.76 4.31 14.26
C VAL A 93 -15.48 4.24 12.91
N LYS A 94 -15.97 5.39 12.43
CA LYS A 94 -16.50 5.50 11.07
C LYS A 94 -15.38 5.16 10.08
N THR A 95 -15.50 4.03 9.40
CA THR A 95 -14.58 3.61 8.32
C THR A 95 -15.12 3.92 6.93
N SER A 96 -16.42 4.16 6.83
CA SER A 96 -17.07 4.66 5.63
C SER A 96 -16.94 6.17 5.57
N ARG A 97 -16.42 6.66 4.44
CA ARG A 97 -16.45 8.07 4.04
C ARG A 97 -17.92 8.48 3.87
N GLU A 98 -18.54 9.01 4.93
CA GLU A 98 -19.82 9.72 4.82
C GLU A 98 -19.65 11.14 4.25
N GLU A 99 -18.41 11.60 4.05
CA GLU A 99 -18.12 12.83 3.33
C GLU A 99 -18.21 12.60 1.82
N ALA A 100 -19.00 13.44 1.14
CA ALA A 100 -19.03 13.48 -0.31
C ALA A 100 -17.63 13.83 -0.87
N ASP A 101 -17.23 13.16 -1.97
CA ASP A 101 -15.96 13.46 -2.62
C ASP A 101 -15.89 14.92 -3.10
N SER A 102 -14.75 15.56 -2.83
CA SER A 102 -14.43 16.90 -3.29
C SER A 102 -14.51 16.97 -4.81
N GLU A 103 -14.72 18.17 -5.33
CA GLU A 103 -14.73 18.38 -6.78
C GLU A 103 -13.42 17.94 -7.44
N GLU A 104 -12.29 18.25 -6.81
CA GLU A 104 -10.97 17.90 -7.33
C GLU A 104 -10.74 16.39 -7.31
N LYS A 105 -11.25 15.67 -6.31
CA LYS A 105 -11.23 14.20 -6.31
C LYS A 105 -12.08 13.61 -7.42
N ARG A 106 -13.26 14.17 -7.69
CA ARG A 106 -14.10 13.76 -8.83
C ARG A 106 -13.42 14.02 -10.18
N LYS A 107 -12.72 15.16 -10.32
CA LYS A 107 -11.90 15.48 -11.51
C LYS A 107 -10.73 14.51 -11.69
N MET A 108 -10.02 14.22 -10.61
CA MET A 108 -8.89 13.28 -10.59
C MET A 108 -9.30 11.90 -11.12
N VAL A 109 -10.38 11.33 -10.58
CA VAL A 109 -10.83 9.98 -10.97
C VAL A 109 -11.43 9.96 -12.38
N SER A 110 -12.01 11.07 -12.86
CA SER A 110 -12.52 11.17 -14.23
C SER A 110 -11.44 11.41 -15.29
N GLY A 111 -10.19 11.67 -14.88
CA GLY A 111 -9.09 12.01 -15.76
C GLY A 111 -9.09 13.46 -16.26
N SER A 112 -9.92 14.32 -15.66
CA SER A 112 -9.87 15.77 -15.88
C SER A 112 -8.67 16.37 -15.15
N LEU A 113 -8.24 17.57 -15.57
CA LEU A 113 -7.26 18.32 -14.79
C LEU A 113 -7.83 18.63 -13.40
N TYR A 114 -7.03 18.33 -12.37
CA TYR A 114 -7.40 18.54 -10.99
C TYR A 114 -6.25 19.20 -10.22
N ARG A 115 -6.60 19.89 -9.15
CA ARG A 115 -5.66 20.49 -8.22
C ARG A 115 -5.26 19.48 -7.15
N ALA A 116 -4.04 18.96 -7.24
CA ALA A 116 -3.53 17.94 -6.32
C ALA A 116 -3.41 18.41 -4.86
N SER A 117 -3.32 19.74 -4.65
CA SER A 117 -3.29 20.38 -3.33
C SER A 117 -4.66 20.53 -2.66
N ASP A 118 -5.73 19.97 -3.23
CA ASP A 118 -7.05 19.89 -2.57
C ASP A 118 -6.96 19.24 -1.17
N ASP A 119 -7.65 19.81 -0.19
CA ASP A 119 -7.51 19.39 1.21
C ASP A 119 -7.90 17.92 1.42
N GLN A 120 -8.92 17.41 0.73
CA GLN A 120 -9.30 16.00 0.85
C GLN A 120 -8.19 15.11 0.28
N LEU A 121 -7.68 15.46 -0.89
CA LEU A 121 -6.60 14.71 -1.54
C LEU A 121 -5.31 14.71 -0.70
N VAL A 122 -4.93 15.84 -0.11
CA VAL A 122 -3.76 15.96 0.78
C VAL A 122 -3.94 15.09 2.04
N ARG A 123 -5.12 15.13 2.67
CA ARG A 123 -5.42 14.28 3.84
C ARG A 123 -5.34 12.80 3.49
N ASP A 124 -5.93 12.42 2.37
CA ASP A 124 -5.95 11.05 1.87
C ASP A 124 -4.52 10.53 1.57
N ARG A 125 -3.69 11.31 0.86
CA ARG A 125 -2.29 10.93 0.60
C ARG A 125 -1.47 10.81 1.87
N SER A 126 -1.66 11.74 2.80
CA SER A 126 -0.99 11.70 4.10
C SER A 126 -1.32 10.43 4.89
N PHE A 127 -2.55 9.92 4.79
CA PHE A 127 -2.92 8.65 5.39
C PHE A 127 -2.17 7.49 4.74
N ALA A 128 -2.19 7.39 3.41
CA ALA A 128 -1.53 6.32 2.66
C ALA A 128 -0.02 6.28 2.92
N HIS A 129 0.66 7.44 2.89
CA HIS A 129 2.09 7.56 3.17
C HIS A 129 2.45 7.07 4.57
N ARG A 130 1.63 7.36 5.59
CA ARG A 130 1.84 6.85 6.94
C ARG A 130 1.64 5.34 7.02
N ALA A 131 0.60 4.80 6.38
CA ALA A 131 0.36 3.36 6.33
C ALA A 131 1.51 2.62 5.63
N ALA A 132 1.96 3.12 4.47
CA ALA A 132 3.10 2.58 3.74
C ALA A 132 4.41 2.67 4.55
N ARG A 133 4.64 3.76 5.28
CA ARG A 133 5.81 3.88 6.17
C ARG A 133 5.80 2.79 7.24
N ILE A 134 4.65 2.50 7.86
CA ILE A 134 4.56 1.44 8.86
C ILE A 134 4.75 0.06 8.22
N TYR A 135 4.14 -0.17 7.04
CA TYR A 135 4.36 -1.38 6.26
C TYR A 135 5.86 -1.62 6.01
N ASN A 136 6.59 -0.57 5.64
CA ASN A 136 8.01 -0.61 5.34
C ASN A 136 8.92 -0.81 6.57
N CYS A 137 8.38 -0.70 7.79
CA CYS A 137 9.09 -1.05 9.02
C CYS A 137 8.92 -2.52 9.43
N THR A 138 8.11 -3.30 8.71
CA THR A 138 8.03 -4.75 8.94
C THR A 138 9.29 -5.42 8.37
N PHE A 139 9.83 -6.41 9.08
CA PHE A 139 11.03 -7.09 8.61
C PHE A 139 10.69 -7.98 7.42
N GLY A 140 11.48 -7.92 6.35
CA GLY A 140 11.39 -8.87 5.25
C GLY A 140 11.69 -10.28 5.79
N GLY A 141 10.65 -11.11 5.93
CA GLY A 141 10.76 -12.42 6.55
C GLY A 141 9.40 -13.08 6.77
N THR A 142 9.43 -14.39 7.03
CA THR A 142 8.26 -15.28 7.18
C THR A 142 7.73 -15.35 8.62
N SER A 143 8.01 -14.32 9.43
CA SER A 143 7.44 -14.28 10.78
C SER A 143 5.93 -14.10 10.65
N ARG A 144 5.15 -14.96 11.35
CA ARG A 144 3.68 -14.88 11.31
C ARG A 144 3.15 -13.52 11.77
N GLU A 145 3.87 -12.86 12.69
CA GLU A 145 3.50 -11.55 13.21
C GLU A 145 3.65 -10.46 12.13
N ASP A 146 4.72 -10.50 11.34
CA ASP A 146 4.92 -9.59 10.21
C ASP A 146 3.88 -9.84 9.10
N GLU A 147 3.54 -11.10 8.83
CA GLU A 147 2.49 -11.46 7.87
C GLU A 147 1.12 -10.87 8.27
N ASP A 148 0.75 -10.98 9.54
CA ASP A 148 -0.53 -10.47 10.06
C ASP A 148 -0.57 -8.93 10.06
N ALA A 149 0.54 -8.27 10.41
CA ALA A 149 0.68 -6.82 10.35
C ALA A 149 0.55 -6.30 8.91
N ARG A 150 1.31 -6.89 7.98
CA ARG A 150 1.30 -6.53 6.56
C ARG A 150 -0.08 -6.73 5.95
N SER A 151 -0.72 -7.87 6.22
CA SER A 151 -2.09 -8.14 5.75
C SER A 151 -3.08 -7.10 6.26
N THR A 152 -3.02 -6.74 7.55
CA THR A 152 -3.89 -5.74 8.17
C THR A 152 -3.72 -4.37 7.51
N ILE A 153 -2.48 -3.93 7.27
CA ILE A 153 -2.19 -2.64 6.66
C ILE A 153 -2.70 -2.60 5.21
N LEU A 154 -2.45 -3.66 4.42
CA LEU A 154 -2.91 -3.71 3.03
C LEU A 154 -4.44 -3.74 2.93
N ARG A 155 -5.14 -4.38 3.87
CA ARG A 155 -6.61 -4.35 3.94
C ARG A 155 -7.17 -2.96 4.23
N LEU A 156 -6.46 -2.17 5.02
CA LEU A 156 -6.85 -0.80 5.33
C LEU A 156 -6.54 0.16 4.17
N LEU A 157 -5.48 -0.13 3.42
CA LEU A 157 -4.93 0.76 2.41
C LEU A 157 -5.56 0.54 1.03
N LEU A 158 -5.71 -0.71 0.61
CA LEU A 158 -6.12 -1.08 -0.75
C LEU A 158 -7.64 -1.21 -0.88
N SER A 159 -8.18 -0.88 -2.06
CA SER A 159 -9.62 -1.12 -2.34
C SER A 159 -9.98 -2.60 -2.39
N ARG A 160 -9.05 -3.44 -2.86
CA ARG A 160 -9.24 -4.88 -3.01
C ARG A 160 -7.90 -5.60 -2.94
N ALA A 161 -7.86 -6.63 -2.12
CA ALA A 161 -6.83 -7.65 -2.07
C ALA A 161 -7.51 -8.99 -1.70
N SER A 162 -7.00 -10.12 -2.20
CA SER A 162 -7.59 -11.43 -1.87
C SER A 162 -7.33 -11.83 -0.43
N ASP A 163 -8.36 -12.36 0.24
CA ASP A 163 -8.27 -12.89 1.59
C ASP A 163 -7.63 -14.28 1.64
N ASN A 164 -7.85 -15.07 0.59
CA ASN A 164 -7.37 -16.44 0.48
C ASN A 164 -5.91 -16.46 0.00
N TYR A 165 -5.54 -15.52 -0.86
CA TYR A 165 -4.19 -15.35 -1.40
C TYR A 165 -3.75 -13.91 -1.17
N PRO A 166 -3.36 -13.55 0.06
CA PRO A 166 -2.93 -12.19 0.36
C PRO A 166 -1.73 -11.81 -0.52
N PRO A 167 -1.69 -10.58 -1.05
CA PRO A 167 -0.59 -10.11 -1.89
C PRO A 167 0.72 -10.12 -1.12
N LEU A 168 1.79 -10.59 -1.76
CA LEU A 168 3.14 -10.56 -1.22
C LEU A 168 3.89 -9.37 -1.84
N ILE A 169 4.12 -8.32 -1.05
CA ILE A 169 4.74 -7.07 -1.51
C ILE A 169 5.98 -6.81 -0.68
N GLU A 170 7.17 -7.00 -1.24
CA GLU A 170 8.41 -6.78 -0.49
C GLU A 170 8.60 -5.30 -0.14
N PRO A 171 8.84 -4.95 1.13
CA PRO A 171 9.15 -3.58 1.52
C PRO A 171 10.54 -3.15 1.03
N PRO A 172 10.76 -1.91 0.56
CA PRO A 172 9.82 -0.80 0.65
C PRO A 172 8.78 -0.77 -0.49
N PHE A 173 7.54 -0.44 -0.12
CA PHE A 173 6.40 -0.17 -1.00
C PHE A 173 5.92 1.26 -0.84
N GLN A 174 5.53 1.90 -1.95
CA GLN A 174 5.04 3.28 -1.97
C GLN A 174 3.81 3.40 -2.89
N CYS A 175 2.83 4.19 -2.44
CA CYS A 175 1.66 4.59 -3.22
C CYS A 175 1.14 5.96 -2.77
N ASP A 176 0.34 6.62 -3.60
CA ASP A 176 -0.25 7.93 -3.28
C ASP A 176 -1.45 7.80 -2.35
N TYR A 177 -2.40 6.92 -2.65
CA TYR A 177 -3.69 6.84 -1.98
C TYR A 177 -4.00 5.44 -1.45
N GLY A 178 -3.51 4.39 -2.12
CA GLY A 178 -3.80 2.99 -1.83
C GLY A 178 -5.19 2.55 -2.28
N TYR A 179 -6.22 3.34 -1.96
CA TYR A 179 -7.62 2.95 -2.22
C TYR A 179 -7.99 2.95 -3.71
N ASN A 180 -7.10 3.35 -4.62
CA ASN A 180 -7.29 3.21 -6.06
C ASN A 180 -6.61 1.95 -6.62
N ILE A 181 -5.93 1.18 -5.77
CA ILE A 181 -5.25 -0.06 -6.17
C ILE A 181 -6.16 -1.25 -5.87
N SER A 182 -6.40 -2.06 -6.90
CA SER A 182 -7.12 -3.34 -6.83
C SER A 182 -6.19 -4.45 -7.31
N LEU A 183 -5.96 -5.45 -6.46
CA LEU A 183 -5.10 -6.60 -6.75
C LEU A 183 -5.92 -7.89 -6.87
N GLY A 184 -5.61 -8.70 -7.87
CA GLY A 184 -6.07 -10.07 -8.00
C GLY A 184 -5.38 -11.02 -7.02
N GLU A 185 -5.60 -12.31 -7.22
CA GLU A 185 -4.99 -13.38 -6.43
C GLU A 185 -3.56 -13.66 -6.89
N ARG A 186 -2.75 -14.20 -5.97
CA ARG A 186 -1.36 -14.64 -6.25
C ARG A 186 -0.49 -13.51 -6.84
N PHE A 187 -0.76 -12.28 -6.39
CA PHE A 187 0.04 -11.11 -6.73
C PHE A 187 1.34 -11.07 -5.94
N TYR A 188 2.44 -10.86 -6.64
CA TYR A 188 3.77 -10.66 -6.07
C TYR A 188 4.37 -9.34 -6.57
N ALA A 189 4.93 -8.55 -5.66
CA ALA A 189 5.76 -7.40 -6.00
C ALA A 189 7.07 -7.46 -5.23
N ASN A 190 8.18 -7.36 -5.96
CA ASN A 190 9.51 -7.34 -5.39
C ASN A 190 9.89 -5.93 -4.87
N PHE A 191 11.07 -5.81 -4.27
CA PHE A 191 11.54 -4.62 -3.56
C PHE A 191 11.40 -3.32 -4.36
N GLY A 192 11.00 -2.24 -3.70
CA GLY A 192 11.10 -0.88 -4.25
C GLY A 192 10.04 -0.52 -5.30
N CYS A 193 8.95 -1.27 -5.39
CA CYS A 193 7.86 -0.93 -6.30
C CYS A 193 7.13 0.36 -5.88
N VAL A 194 6.81 1.21 -6.86
CA VAL A 194 6.09 2.47 -6.68
C VAL A 194 4.81 2.47 -7.53
N LEU A 195 3.66 2.62 -6.87
CA LEU A 195 2.35 2.64 -7.50
C LEU A 195 1.67 4.00 -7.26
N LEU A 196 1.89 4.96 -8.17
CA LEU A 196 1.26 6.28 -8.09
C LEU A 196 -0.20 6.18 -8.56
N ASP A 197 -1.11 5.99 -7.61
CA ASP A 197 -2.52 5.65 -7.82
C ASP A 197 -3.47 6.86 -7.71
N CYS A 198 -3.12 8.01 -8.29
CA CYS A 198 -4.06 9.12 -8.49
C CYS A 198 -5.32 8.69 -9.27
N ASN A 199 -5.22 7.71 -10.15
CA ASN A 199 -6.37 7.00 -10.72
C ASN A 199 -6.24 5.48 -10.47
N LYS A 200 -7.24 4.71 -10.91
CA LYS A 200 -7.32 3.28 -10.67
C LYS A 200 -6.12 2.53 -11.25
N ILE A 201 -5.49 1.70 -10.43
CA ILE A 201 -4.58 0.65 -10.84
C ILE A 201 -5.29 -0.68 -10.60
N THR A 202 -5.69 -1.36 -11.69
CA THR A 202 -6.37 -2.66 -11.61
C THR A 202 -5.43 -3.74 -12.12
N ILE A 203 -5.12 -4.71 -11.27
CA ILE A 203 -4.20 -5.81 -11.56
C ILE A 203 -4.95 -7.13 -11.43
N GLY A 204 -4.84 -7.98 -12.45
CA GLY A 204 -5.41 -9.31 -12.49
C GLY A 204 -4.74 -10.32 -11.55
N ASP A 205 -5.04 -11.59 -11.80
CA ASP A 205 -4.49 -12.73 -11.05
C ASP A 205 -3.13 -13.15 -11.62
N ASP A 206 -2.29 -13.79 -10.80
CA ASP A 206 -1.00 -14.36 -11.20
C ASP A 206 -0.02 -13.32 -11.79
N VAL A 207 -0.01 -12.12 -11.21
CA VAL A 207 0.86 -11.03 -11.67
C VAL A 207 2.11 -10.93 -10.78
N MET A 208 3.27 -10.81 -11.43
CA MET A 208 4.57 -10.65 -10.79
C MET A 208 5.24 -9.35 -11.22
N LEU A 209 5.59 -8.51 -10.24
CA LEU A 209 6.42 -7.32 -10.46
C LEU A 209 7.85 -7.59 -9.98
N GLY A 210 8.82 -7.37 -10.85
CA GLY A 210 10.24 -7.34 -10.50
C GLY A 210 10.59 -6.14 -9.61
N PRO A 211 11.84 -6.05 -9.15
CA PRO A 211 12.24 -4.97 -8.25
C PRO A 211 12.20 -3.61 -8.97
N ASN A 212 11.84 -2.56 -8.24
CA ASN A 212 11.77 -1.19 -8.74
C ASN A 212 10.84 -0.99 -9.95
N VAL A 213 9.79 -1.80 -10.08
CA VAL A 213 8.73 -1.56 -11.06
C VAL A 213 7.91 -0.34 -10.64
N GLN A 214 7.56 0.49 -11.61
CA GLN A 214 6.88 1.76 -11.38
C GLN A 214 5.61 1.86 -12.23
N LEU A 215 4.46 1.99 -11.57
CA LEU A 215 3.16 2.16 -12.21
C LEU A 215 2.68 3.59 -11.96
N TYR A 216 2.53 4.38 -13.02
CA TYR A 216 2.16 5.78 -12.91
C TYR A 216 0.80 6.03 -13.54
N THR A 217 -0.20 6.33 -12.72
CA THR A 217 -1.46 6.87 -13.26
C THR A 217 -1.42 8.38 -13.42
N ALA A 218 -0.62 9.07 -12.61
CA ALA A 218 -0.48 10.52 -12.62
C ALA A 218 0.47 11.00 -13.73
N GLY A 219 0.17 12.19 -14.24
CA GLY A 219 1.07 12.98 -15.06
C GLY A 219 0.74 14.46 -14.94
N HIS A 220 1.61 15.29 -15.51
CA HIS A 220 1.39 16.73 -15.54
C HIS A 220 1.29 17.24 -16.97
N PRO A 221 0.49 18.29 -17.23
CA PRO A 221 0.49 18.98 -18.51
C PRO A 221 1.91 19.33 -18.97
N VAL A 222 2.18 19.14 -20.27
CA VAL A 222 3.48 19.48 -20.85
C VAL A 222 3.71 20.99 -20.80
N ASP A 223 2.63 21.77 -21.03
CA ASP A 223 2.65 23.23 -20.94
C ASP A 223 2.94 23.69 -19.50
N SER A 224 4.09 24.32 -19.34
CA SER A 224 4.54 24.87 -18.06
C SER A 224 3.60 25.95 -17.50
N SER A 225 2.87 26.69 -18.34
CA SER A 225 1.90 27.70 -17.89
C SER A 225 0.68 27.08 -17.22
N VAL A 226 0.45 25.78 -17.46
CA VAL A 226 -0.62 24.99 -16.83
C VAL A 226 -0.07 24.18 -15.65
N ARG A 227 1.09 23.53 -15.81
CA ARG A 227 1.67 22.64 -14.78
C ARG A 227 2.27 23.38 -13.59
N ASN A 228 2.97 24.50 -13.82
CA ASN A 228 3.77 25.11 -12.77
C ASN A 228 2.91 25.66 -11.64
N PHE A 229 3.44 25.59 -10.42
CA PHE A 229 2.85 26.21 -9.24
C PHE A 229 2.63 27.70 -9.49
N LYS A 230 1.36 28.12 -9.48
CA LYS A 230 1.00 29.54 -9.54
C LYS A 230 0.98 30.13 -8.14
N PRO A 231 1.25 31.44 -7.96
CA PRO A 231 1.05 32.12 -6.68
C PRO A 231 -0.38 31.98 -6.11
N SER A 232 -1.37 31.69 -6.98
CA SER A 232 -2.74 31.35 -6.61
C SER A 232 -2.95 29.91 -6.12
N GLY A 233 -1.88 29.10 -5.99
CA GLY A 233 -1.93 27.71 -5.50
C GLY A 233 -2.40 26.68 -6.52
N GLN A 234 -2.48 27.02 -7.80
CA GLN A 234 -2.83 26.05 -8.86
C GLN A 234 -1.58 25.27 -9.29
N GLU A 235 -1.53 24.00 -8.88
CA GLU A 235 -0.72 22.94 -9.48
C GLU A 235 -1.71 21.92 -10.04
N LEU A 236 -1.67 21.70 -11.35
CA LEU A 236 -2.61 20.82 -12.03
C LEU A 236 -1.94 19.52 -12.48
N GLU A 237 -2.62 18.43 -12.20
CA GLU A 237 -2.28 17.08 -12.62
C GLU A 237 -3.42 16.52 -13.47
N TYR A 238 -3.13 15.49 -14.26
CA TYR A 238 -4.13 14.57 -14.78
C TYR A 238 -3.79 13.16 -14.29
N ALA A 239 -4.80 12.29 -14.25
CA ALA A 239 -4.56 10.90 -13.91
C ALA A 239 -5.39 9.95 -14.77
N TYR A 240 -4.76 8.96 -15.39
CA TYR A 240 -5.43 7.96 -16.24
C TYR A 240 -5.20 6.55 -15.69
N PRO A 241 -6.23 5.69 -15.70
CA PRO A 241 -6.16 4.39 -15.06
C PRO A 241 -5.17 3.46 -15.76
N ILE A 242 -4.50 2.60 -14.99
CA ILE A 242 -3.71 1.48 -15.51
C ILE A 242 -4.50 0.19 -15.29
N LYS A 243 -4.49 -0.67 -16.30
CA LYS A 243 -5.08 -2.02 -16.24
C LYS A 243 -4.03 -3.06 -16.62
N ILE A 244 -3.87 -4.08 -15.80
CA ILE A 244 -2.97 -5.20 -16.04
C ILE A 244 -3.80 -6.48 -16.00
N GLY A 245 -3.73 -7.27 -17.07
CA GLY A 245 -4.40 -8.56 -17.20
C GLY A 245 -3.85 -9.63 -16.26
N ASN A 246 -4.21 -10.88 -16.54
CA ASN A 246 -3.76 -12.02 -15.74
C ASN A 246 -2.43 -12.58 -16.25
N SER A 247 -1.69 -13.29 -15.40
CA SER A 247 -0.45 -13.99 -15.79
C SER A 247 0.59 -13.06 -16.43
N VAL A 248 0.72 -11.84 -15.90
CA VAL A 248 1.66 -10.83 -16.40
C VAL A 248 2.93 -10.82 -15.56
N TRP A 249 4.08 -10.83 -16.22
CA TRP A 249 5.36 -10.59 -15.57
C TRP A 249 5.96 -9.27 -16.04
N ILE A 250 6.20 -8.37 -15.09
CA ILE A 250 6.86 -7.08 -15.34
C ILE A 250 8.27 -7.12 -14.77
N GLY A 251 9.27 -7.08 -15.64
CA GLY A 251 10.69 -7.11 -15.30
C GLY A 251 11.12 -5.90 -14.47
N GLY A 252 12.20 -6.06 -13.70
CA GLY A 252 12.67 -5.04 -12.78
C GLY A 252 13.01 -3.71 -13.47
N GLY A 253 12.72 -2.60 -12.79
CA GLY A 253 12.96 -1.25 -13.30
C GLY A 253 12.06 -0.80 -14.45
N ALA A 254 11.08 -1.63 -14.87
CA ALA A 254 10.14 -1.22 -15.91
C ALA A 254 9.16 -0.15 -15.40
N ILE A 255 8.73 0.71 -16.32
CA ILE A 255 7.86 1.85 -16.05
C ILE A 255 6.62 1.76 -16.93
N ILE A 256 5.43 1.80 -16.32
CA ILE A 256 4.14 1.79 -17.00
C ILE A 256 3.51 3.18 -16.87
N LEU A 257 3.23 3.82 -18.02
CA LEU A 257 2.74 5.20 -18.07
C LEU A 257 1.21 5.31 -17.92
N PRO A 258 0.68 6.54 -17.68
CA PRO A 258 -0.75 6.77 -17.50
C PRO A 258 -1.60 6.24 -18.64
N GLY A 259 -2.71 5.58 -18.30
CA GLY A 259 -3.72 5.14 -19.27
C GLY A 259 -3.43 3.80 -19.95
N VAL A 260 -2.28 3.18 -19.67
CA VAL A 260 -1.88 1.93 -20.33
C VAL A 260 -2.70 0.74 -19.83
N THR A 261 -3.19 -0.05 -20.80
CA THR A 261 -3.73 -1.39 -20.59
C THR A 261 -2.73 -2.44 -21.08
N ILE A 262 -2.33 -3.34 -20.19
CA ILE A 262 -1.53 -4.53 -20.49
C ILE A 262 -2.46 -5.75 -20.52
N GLY A 263 -2.46 -6.46 -21.64
CA GLY A 263 -3.18 -7.71 -21.82
C GLY A 263 -2.70 -8.84 -20.91
N SER A 264 -3.37 -9.99 -20.97
CA SER A 264 -3.00 -11.19 -20.22
C SER A 264 -1.84 -11.94 -20.89
N ASN A 265 -1.11 -12.75 -20.11
CA ASN A 265 0.03 -13.54 -20.56
C ASN A 265 1.13 -12.68 -21.20
N VAL A 266 1.38 -11.50 -20.66
CA VAL A 266 2.38 -10.55 -21.17
C VAL A 266 3.66 -10.61 -20.35
N VAL A 267 4.79 -10.52 -21.02
CA VAL A 267 6.10 -10.26 -20.39
C VAL A 267 6.59 -8.87 -20.77
N VAL A 268 6.78 -8.00 -19.77
CA VAL A 268 7.46 -6.72 -19.95
C VAL A 268 8.91 -6.89 -19.54
N ALA A 269 9.85 -6.67 -20.46
CA ALA A 269 11.27 -6.79 -20.16
C ALA A 269 11.74 -5.76 -19.11
N ALA A 270 12.81 -6.09 -18.40
CA ALA A 270 13.43 -5.18 -17.44
C ALA A 270 13.82 -3.83 -18.09
N GLY A 271 13.61 -2.74 -17.36
CA GLY A 271 13.92 -1.37 -17.81
C GLY A 271 13.05 -0.85 -18.97
N ALA A 272 12.01 -1.58 -19.41
CA ALA A 272 11.14 -1.11 -20.48
C ALA A 272 10.27 0.07 -20.02
N VAL A 273 9.99 1.02 -20.92
CA VAL A 273 9.04 2.12 -20.68
C VAL A 273 7.83 1.92 -21.56
N VAL A 274 6.74 1.45 -20.97
CA VAL A 274 5.49 1.13 -21.66
C VAL A 274 4.64 2.38 -21.77
N THR A 275 4.54 2.91 -22.99
CA THR A 275 3.84 4.17 -23.29
C THR A 275 2.52 3.98 -24.03
N LYS A 276 2.16 2.74 -24.37
CA LYS A 276 0.97 2.37 -25.16
C LYS A 276 0.47 1.01 -24.68
N ASP A 277 -0.79 0.72 -24.96
CA ASP A 277 -1.41 -0.57 -24.66
C ASP A 277 -0.63 -1.73 -25.27
N VAL A 278 -0.61 -2.84 -24.54
CA VAL A 278 0.09 -4.07 -24.90
C VAL A 278 -0.95 -5.18 -25.09
N PRO A 279 -1.03 -5.82 -26.27
CA PRO A 279 -1.96 -6.92 -26.49
C PRO A 279 -1.58 -8.15 -25.66
N ASN A 280 -2.52 -9.10 -25.53
CA ASN A 280 -2.26 -10.38 -24.88
C ASN A 280 -1.11 -11.15 -25.55
N ASP A 281 -0.59 -12.13 -24.82
CA ASP A 281 0.26 -13.21 -25.37
C ASP A 281 1.51 -12.69 -26.09
N CYS A 282 2.17 -11.67 -25.54
CA CYS A 282 3.37 -11.12 -26.14
C CYS A 282 4.42 -10.68 -25.11
N MET A 283 5.65 -10.53 -25.59
CA MET A 283 6.74 -9.91 -24.85
C MET A 283 7.03 -8.54 -25.44
N VAL A 284 7.15 -7.53 -24.58
CA VAL A 284 7.54 -6.16 -24.96
C VAL A 284 8.86 -5.75 -24.30
N ALA A 285 9.66 -4.95 -24.99
CA ALA A 285 10.92 -4.41 -24.47
C ALA A 285 11.25 -3.05 -25.08
N GLY A 286 12.15 -2.30 -24.43
CA GLY A 286 12.74 -1.06 -24.96
C GLY A 286 12.13 0.22 -24.39
N VAL A 287 12.68 1.36 -24.84
CA VAL A 287 12.28 2.72 -24.46
C VAL A 287 12.10 3.56 -25.72
N PRO A 288 10.86 3.81 -26.17
CA PRO A 288 9.60 3.24 -25.67
C PRO A 288 9.44 1.75 -26.02
N ALA A 289 8.69 1.01 -25.19
CA ALA A 289 8.50 -0.43 -25.34
C ALA A 289 7.79 -0.80 -26.65
N ARG A 290 8.23 -1.89 -27.28
CA ARG A 290 7.64 -2.48 -28.49
C ARG A 290 7.52 -3.98 -28.31
N VAL A 291 6.55 -4.58 -29.00
CA VAL A 291 6.44 -6.05 -29.07
C VAL A 291 7.69 -6.60 -29.76
N ILE A 292 8.37 -7.54 -29.09
CA ILE A 292 9.58 -8.20 -29.58
C ILE A 292 9.38 -9.70 -29.82
N LYS A 293 8.35 -10.31 -29.22
CA LYS A 293 8.05 -11.73 -29.37
C LYS A 293 6.56 -11.98 -29.13
N GLN A 294 5.95 -12.86 -29.93
CA GLN A 294 4.64 -13.45 -29.64
C GLN A 294 4.84 -14.70 -28.78
N LEU A 295 4.01 -14.87 -27.75
CA LEU A 295 4.01 -16.02 -26.85
C LEU A 295 2.91 -16.99 -27.28
N GLY A 296 3.10 -18.29 -27.03
CA GLY A 296 2.10 -19.31 -27.37
C GLY A 296 2.06 -19.76 -28.85
N GLN A 297 2.89 -19.19 -29.73
CA GLN A 297 3.21 -19.88 -30.98
C GLN A 297 4.14 -21.04 -30.65
N ALA A 298 3.74 -22.26 -31.02
CA ALA A 298 4.59 -23.44 -30.88
C ALA A 298 5.98 -23.10 -31.40
N GLU A 299 7.00 -23.32 -30.59
CA GLU A 299 8.38 -23.23 -31.05
C GLU A 299 8.55 -24.26 -32.16
N THR A 300 8.38 -23.83 -33.42
CA THR A 300 9.00 -24.53 -34.54
C THR A 300 10.49 -24.32 -34.37
N SER A 301 11.05 -25.21 -33.56
CA SER A 301 12.44 -25.64 -33.49
C SER A 301 13.43 -24.92 -34.42
N ARG A 302 14.49 -24.41 -33.76
CA ARG A 302 15.87 -24.12 -34.24
C ARG A 302 16.11 -22.72 -34.83
N GLU A 303 17.28 -22.10 -34.68
CA GLU A 303 18.64 -22.54 -34.31
C GLU A 303 19.27 -21.63 -33.23
#